data_AF-A0A0S4TJW2-F1
#
_entry.id   AF-A0A0S4TJW2-F1
#
_cell.length_a   1.000
_cell.length_b   1.000
_cell.length_c   1.000
_cell.angle_alpha   90.00
_cell.angle_beta   90.00
_cell.angle_gamma   90.00
#
_symmetry.space_group_name_H-M   'P 1'
#
loop_
_entity.id
_entity.type
_entity.pdbx_description
1 polymer ?
#
loop_
_entity_poly.entity_id
_entity_poly.type
_entity_poly.pdbx_seq_one_letter_code
_entity_poly.pdbx_strand_id
1 'polypeptide(L)'
;MISEYDQNPYSEHVFQECCYVLSTYDDSSLFSLNLNSLSINLFREYVTDRLAILHFIDSKSKLEDNNTRTLTDSTNRSLLEKLLSEKGFKLFDSLTPINKTSPSHLENCWRKDLLSHFLLKLCFINNKEKQEWFIEQEIKLLLFKLSTIINSNLFNQKRDNIKSSKSFIIEKLLKMYGVNYPIWNLDQIKNQNNINDSETHQAQKLWEDAVSVITNGHLIKRLFKIPFWPDGFRFIKNRKYFIKDGICFIPDTEIESLFIYKYKKELINSFINLKENEIILEKTILSDQRVSSLIREISEFYFTSNDFRGGGSLLSSPFNSLSENQAIENFKLDTSNIYQVYLSSFPLCMRHLFESLKKDHHLKHWSRLQLWLFLKGCGMKLEEQLSLWKSLWTDANSFDKEIKYNIRHAYGQEGKRSNYSPYPCNKIINGLPLPGNGQNHGCPFKTFDNYPLQKLLQTYYGHIIPNEDIKNITQLSKSGHYQLSCIQLFKSLHLKSDSEGIGNHPNSYFKKSIQNHISIENNKNN
;
A
#
# COMPACT_ATOMS: atom_id res chain seq x y z
N MET A 1 -30.36 -22.56 -29.79
CA MET A 1 -28.92 -22.26 -29.86
C MET A 1 -28.41 -22.07 -28.45
N ILE A 2 -27.52 -22.95 -27.99
CA ILE A 2 -26.63 -22.64 -26.84
C ILE A 2 -25.98 -21.30 -27.20
N SER A 3 -25.95 -20.34 -26.28
CA SER A 3 -25.42 -19.02 -26.63
C SER A 3 -24.04 -19.21 -27.25
N GLU A 4 -23.79 -18.64 -28.44
CA GLU A 4 -22.50 -18.74 -29.14
C GLU A 4 -21.31 -18.27 -28.28
N TYR A 5 -21.57 -17.72 -27.09
CA TYR A 5 -20.62 -17.33 -26.06
C TYR A 5 -20.04 -18.50 -25.24
N ASP A 6 -20.78 -19.58 -25.01
CA ASP A 6 -20.39 -20.64 -24.06
C ASP A 6 -19.35 -21.63 -24.63
N GLN A 7 -19.11 -21.60 -25.94
CA GLN A 7 -18.12 -22.47 -26.62
C GLN A 7 -17.31 -21.72 -27.68
N ASN A 8 -17.08 -20.42 -27.53
CA ASN A 8 -16.19 -19.70 -28.44
C ASN A 8 -14.72 -19.94 -28.02
N PRO A 9 -13.86 -20.56 -28.85
CA PRO A 9 -12.44 -20.73 -28.53
C PRO A 9 -11.74 -19.40 -28.20
N TYR A 10 -12.25 -18.29 -28.75
CA TYR A 10 -11.79 -16.94 -28.45
C TYR A 10 -12.10 -16.52 -27.00
N SER A 11 -13.27 -16.84 -26.46
CA SER A 11 -13.62 -16.47 -25.08
C SER A 11 -12.82 -17.27 -24.04
N GLU A 12 -12.43 -18.50 -24.36
CA GLU A 12 -11.57 -19.31 -23.50
C GLU A 12 -10.13 -18.78 -23.46
N HIS A 13 -9.57 -18.41 -24.62
CA HIS A 13 -8.25 -17.78 -24.70
C HIS A 13 -8.24 -16.43 -23.95
N VAL A 14 -9.29 -15.61 -24.10
CA VAL A 14 -9.43 -14.33 -23.38
C VAL A 14 -9.55 -14.55 -21.86
N PHE A 15 -10.22 -15.61 -21.41
CA PHE A 15 -10.28 -15.92 -19.98
C PHE A 15 -8.92 -16.32 -19.41
N GLN A 16 -8.09 -17.05 -20.17
CA GLN A 16 -6.71 -17.34 -19.75
C GLN A 16 -5.88 -16.07 -19.55
N GLU A 17 -6.08 -15.03 -20.36
CA GLU A 17 -5.42 -13.73 -20.16
C GLU A 17 -5.91 -13.02 -18.89
N CYS A 18 -7.19 -13.20 -18.53
CA CYS A 18 -7.76 -12.66 -17.30
C CYS A 18 -7.12 -13.27 -16.05
N CYS A 19 -6.68 -14.54 -16.09
CA CYS A 19 -6.04 -15.22 -14.96
C CYS A 19 -4.68 -14.64 -14.54
N TYR A 20 -4.02 -13.87 -15.41
CA TYR A 20 -2.79 -13.14 -15.04
C TYR A 20 -3.07 -11.83 -14.28
N VAL A 21 -4.31 -11.35 -14.31
CA VAL A 21 -4.76 -10.10 -13.68
C VAL A 21 -5.63 -10.39 -12.47
N LEU A 22 -6.56 -11.33 -12.60
CA LEU A 22 -7.47 -11.80 -11.57
C LEU A 22 -6.96 -13.12 -11.01
N SER A 23 -6.78 -13.17 -9.70
CA SER A 23 -6.51 -14.41 -8.98
C SER A 23 -7.55 -14.58 -7.88
N THR A 24 -7.94 -15.83 -7.66
CA THR A 24 -8.73 -16.25 -6.51
C THR A 24 -7.89 -16.38 -5.24
N TYR A 25 -6.56 -16.29 -5.38
CA TYR A 25 -5.56 -16.44 -4.30
C TYR A 25 -5.78 -17.72 -3.48
N ASP A 26 -6.09 -18.81 -4.18
CA ASP A 26 -6.24 -20.14 -3.60
C ASP A 26 -4.89 -20.87 -3.50
N ASP A 27 -4.86 -21.96 -2.73
CA ASP A 27 -3.63 -22.75 -2.52
C ASP A 27 -3.10 -23.34 -3.84
N SER A 28 -4.00 -23.67 -4.78
CA SER A 28 -3.62 -24.20 -6.10
C SER A 28 -2.75 -23.21 -6.88
N SER A 29 -3.07 -21.92 -6.81
CA SER A 29 -2.26 -20.84 -7.38
C SER A 29 -0.87 -20.79 -6.74
N LEU A 30 -0.75 -20.99 -5.42
CA LEU A 30 0.53 -20.97 -4.72
C LEU A 30 1.43 -22.16 -5.10
N PHE A 31 0.88 -23.38 -5.20
CA PHE A 31 1.64 -24.57 -5.57
C PHE A 31 2.11 -24.57 -7.04
N SER A 32 1.44 -23.81 -7.90
CA SER A 32 1.87 -23.63 -9.29
C SER A 32 3.14 -22.77 -9.42
N LEU A 33 3.51 -22.02 -8.38
CA LEU A 33 4.75 -21.27 -8.33
C LEU A 33 5.92 -22.21 -7.96
N ASN A 34 6.86 -22.40 -8.89
CA ASN A 34 8.12 -23.10 -8.61
C ASN A 34 9.07 -22.22 -7.77
N LEU A 35 8.72 -21.98 -6.51
CA LEU A 35 9.45 -21.11 -5.59
C LEU A 35 10.41 -21.91 -4.71
N ASN A 36 11.71 -21.79 -4.99
CA ASN A 36 12.75 -22.39 -4.15
C ASN A 36 13.11 -21.51 -2.94
N SER A 37 13.08 -20.17 -3.07
CA SER A 37 13.31 -19.23 -1.97
C SER A 37 12.87 -17.81 -2.34
N LEU A 38 12.62 -16.96 -1.33
CA LEU A 38 12.31 -15.54 -1.48
C LEU A 38 13.22 -14.73 -0.54
N SER A 39 13.89 -13.69 -1.06
CA SER A 39 14.72 -12.83 -0.21
C SER A 39 13.85 -11.96 0.69
N ILE A 40 14.38 -11.59 1.86
CA ILE A 40 13.64 -10.75 2.81
C ILE A 40 13.37 -9.35 2.27
N ASN A 41 14.23 -8.87 1.39
CA ASN A 41 14.06 -7.59 0.70
C ASN A 41 12.88 -7.65 -0.27
N LEU A 42 12.75 -8.74 -1.04
CA LEU A 42 11.60 -8.94 -1.92
C LEU A 42 10.30 -9.15 -1.13
N PHE A 43 10.35 -9.88 0.00
CA PHE A 43 9.20 -9.96 0.92
C PHE A 43 8.72 -8.55 1.29
N ARG A 44 9.65 -7.73 1.80
CA ARG A 44 9.37 -6.37 2.27
C ARG A 44 8.82 -5.50 1.13
N GLU A 45 9.45 -5.54 -0.04
CA GLU A 45 9.00 -4.81 -1.23
C GLU A 45 7.57 -5.19 -1.62
N TYR A 46 7.30 -6.50 -1.73
CA TYR A 46 6.00 -7.02 -2.17
C TYR A 46 4.87 -6.60 -1.24
N VAL A 47 5.11 -6.71 0.07
CA VAL A 47 4.15 -6.28 1.09
C VAL A 47 3.95 -4.77 1.07
N THR A 48 5.04 -3.99 1.01
CA THR A 48 4.98 -2.53 1.01
C THR A 48 4.20 -1.99 -0.18
N ASP A 49 4.45 -2.56 -1.36
CA ASP A 49 3.80 -2.12 -2.59
C ASP A 49 2.31 -2.47 -2.60
N ARG A 50 1.92 -3.68 -2.16
CA ARG A 50 0.50 -4.03 -2.01
C ARG A 50 -0.18 -3.14 -0.98
N LEU A 51 0.46 -2.85 0.15
CA LEU A 51 -0.10 -1.95 1.16
C LEU A 51 -0.32 -0.55 0.61
N ALA A 52 0.61 0.00 -0.16
CA ALA A 52 0.44 1.30 -0.79
C ALA A 52 -0.80 1.34 -1.70
N ILE A 53 -1.05 0.27 -2.45
CA ILE A 53 -2.25 0.12 -3.30
C ILE A 53 -3.52 0.05 -2.43
N LEU A 54 -3.54 -0.81 -1.42
CA LEU A 54 -4.71 -1.00 -0.55
C LEU A 54 -5.03 0.27 0.26
N HIS A 55 -4.03 0.99 0.75
CA HIS A 55 -4.22 2.28 1.41
C HIS A 55 -4.72 3.37 0.45
N PHE A 56 -4.23 3.39 -0.79
CA PHE A 56 -4.77 4.30 -1.79
C PHE A 56 -6.28 4.04 -1.98
N ILE A 57 -6.67 2.77 -2.14
CA ILE A 57 -8.08 2.38 -2.27
C ILE A 57 -8.89 2.82 -1.05
N ASP A 58 -8.42 2.53 0.16
CA ASP A 58 -9.09 2.92 1.41
C ASP A 58 -9.27 4.45 1.53
N SER A 59 -8.21 5.21 1.21
CA SER A 59 -8.23 6.68 1.28
C SER A 59 -9.27 7.31 0.36
N LYS A 60 -9.48 6.71 -0.81
CA LYS A 60 -10.42 7.20 -1.82
C LYS A 60 -11.83 6.69 -1.59
N SER A 61 -12.00 5.47 -1.07
CA SER A 61 -13.32 4.95 -0.69
C SER A 61 -13.91 5.65 0.53
N LYS A 62 -13.11 6.08 1.52
CA LYS A 62 -13.64 6.83 2.68
C LYS A 62 -14.21 8.21 2.34
N LEU A 63 -13.90 8.75 1.16
CA LEU A 63 -14.53 9.96 0.62
C LEU A 63 -15.94 9.68 0.04
N GLU A 64 -16.31 8.40 -0.15
CA GLU A 64 -17.62 7.96 -0.64
C GLU A 64 -18.74 8.25 0.38
N ASP A 65 -18.45 8.20 1.68
CA ASP A 65 -19.42 8.54 2.74
C ASP A 65 -19.71 10.05 2.86
N ASN A 66 -18.89 10.91 2.22
CA ASN A 66 -18.96 12.38 2.32
C ASN A 66 -19.28 13.08 0.98
N ASN A 67 -19.97 12.40 0.05
CA ASN A 67 -20.53 12.98 -1.19
C ASN A 67 -19.54 13.71 -2.13
N THR A 68 -18.24 13.41 -2.08
CA THR A 68 -17.26 14.05 -2.99
C THR A 68 -16.18 13.08 -3.47
N ARG A 69 -16.36 12.63 -4.73
CA ARG A 69 -15.44 11.90 -5.62
C ARG A 69 -15.19 10.42 -5.28
N THR A 70 -15.76 9.57 -6.13
CA THR A 70 -15.76 8.10 -6.10
C THR A 70 -14.42 7.47 -6.52
N LEU A 71 -14.17 6.22 -6.13
CA LEU A 71 -13.08 5.41 -6.73
C LEU A 71 -13.27 5.22 -8.25
N THR A 72 -14.52 5.32 -8.71
CA THR A 72 -14.92 5.32 -10.13
C THR A 72 -14.73 6.65 -10.85
N ASP A 73 -14.28 7.70 -10.15
CA ASP A 73 -13.94 8.97 -10.80
C ASP A 73 -12.76 8.75 -11.75
N SER A 74 -12.81 9.34 -12.95
CA SER A 74 -11.83 9.12 -14.01
C SER A 74 -10.40 9.47 -13.56
N THR A 75 -10.27 10.49 -12.72
CA THR A 75 -8.99 10.90 -12.14
C THR A 75 -8.44 9.88 -11.14
N ASN A 76 -9.24 9.46 -10.16
CA ASN A 76 -8.84 8.45 -9.17
C ASN A 76 -8.53 7.10 -9.83
N ARG A 77 -9.32 6.73 -10.84
CA ARG A 77 -9.09 5.55 -11.66
C ARG A 77 -7.73 5.61 -12.35
N SER A 78 -7.44 6.69 -13.08
CA SER A 78 -6.16 6.85 -13.78
C SER A 78 -4.96 6.83 -12.81
N LEU A 79 -5.10 7.44 -11.63
CA LEU A 79 -4.07 7.41 -10.59
C LEU A 79 -3.84 5.99 -10.04
N LEU A 80 -4.90 5.21 -9.83
CA LEU A 80 -4.76 3.82 -9.38
C LEU A 80 -4.17 2.92 -10.47
N GLU A 81 -4.56 3.12 -11.74
CA GLU A 81 -3.98 2.39 -12.87
C GLU A 81 -2.47 2.66 -12.98
N LYS A 82 -2.07 3.93 -12.84
CA LYS A 82 -0.67 4.33 -12.80
C LYS A 82 0.07 3.70 -11.62
N LEU A 83 -0.51 3.75 -10.42
CA LEU A 83 0.11 3.17 -9.22
C LEU A 83 0.32 1.66 -9.34
N LEU A 84 -0.67 0.93 -9.84
CA LEU A 84 -0.57 -0.51 -10.07
C LEU A 84 0.57 -0.83 -11.07
N SER A 85 0.62 -0.10 -12.18
CA SER A 85 1.67 -0.25 -13.19
C SER A 85 3.07 0.04 -12.62
N GLU A 86 3.25 1.17 -11.92
CA GLU A 86 4.52 1.55 -11.29
C GLU A 86 5.01 0.52 -10.26
N LYS A 87 4.09 -0.14 -9.57
CA LYS A 87 4.40 -1.16 -8.55
C LYS A 87 4.54 -2.58 -9.11
N GLY A 88 4.37 -2.76 -10.42
CA GLY A 88 4.48 -4.07 -11.07
C GLY A 88 3.27 -4.98 -10.85
N PHE A 89 2.10 -4.42 -10.52
CA PHE A 89 0.83 -5.13 -10.46
C PHE A 89 0.13 -5.01 -11.82
N LYS A 90 0.03 -6.13 -12.54
CA LYS A 90 -0.47 -6.11 -13.92
C LYS A 90 -1.95 -5.71 -13.95
N LEU A 91 -2.26 -4.83 -14.89
CA LEU A 91 -3.62 -4.53 -15.33
C LEU A 91 -3.83 -5.07 -16.74
N PHE A 92 -5.11 -5.25 -17.08
CA PHE A 92 -5.47 -5.64 -18.43
C PHE A 92 -5.18 -4.49 -19.42
N ASP A 93 -4.35 -4.75 -20.43
CA ASP A 93 -4.04 -3.80 -21.51
C ASP A 93 -4.55 -4.35 -22.84
N SER A 94 -5.53 -3.65 -23.44
CA SER A 94 -6.12 -4.03 -24.72
C SER A 94 -5.20 -3.79 -25.92
N LEU A 95 -4.15 -2.99 -25.78
CA LEU A 95 -3.27 -2.57 -26.88
C LEU A 95 -2.02 -3.44 -27.02
N THR A 96 -1.64 -4.16 -25.96
CA THR A 96 -0.52 -5.10 -25.96
C THR A 96 -1.01 -6.53 -25.65
N PRO A 97 -1.42 -7.32 -26.67
CA PRO A 97 -1.69 -8.74 -26.45
C PRO A 97 -0.45 -9.41 -25.83
N ILE A 98 -0.68 -10.29 -24.85
CA ILE A 98 0.37 -10.92 -24.01
C ILE A 98 1.47 -11.59 -24.84
N ASN A 99 1.15 -12.00 -26.08
CA ASN A 99 2.09 -12.53 -27.07
C ASN A 99 3.28 -11.60 -27.43
N LYS A 100 3.28 -10.32 -27.02
CA LYS A 100 4.40 -9.38 -27.19
C LYS A 100 5.16 -9.05 -25.90
N THR A 101 4.64 -9.40 -24.74
CA THR A 101 5.35 -9.27 -23.46
C THR A 101 6.21 -10.50 -23.21
N SER A 102 7.42 -10.34 -22.67
CA SER A 102 8.24 -11.51 -22.33
C SER A 102 7.47 -12.37 -21.31
N PRO A 103 7.34 -13.70 -21.52
CA PRO A 103 6.67 -14.59 -20.58
C PRO A 103 7.19 -14.44 -19.15
N SER A 104 8.51 -14.21 -19.02
CA SER A 104 9.20 -13.97 -17.76
C SER A 104 8.75 -12.69 -17.02
N HIS A 105 8.35 -11.63 -17.73
CA HIS A 105 7.90 -10.40 -17.08
C HIS A 105 6.47 -10.56 -16.54
N LEU A 106 5.60 -11.19 -17.33
CA LEU A 106 4.22 -11.45 -16.93
C LEU A 106 4.17 -12.38 -15.71
N GLU A 107 4.97 -13.44 -15.73
CA GLU A 107 5.13 -14.36 -14.61
C GLU A 107 5.61 -13.64 -13.35
N ASN A 108 6.55 -12.69 -13.47
CA ASN A 108 7.03 -11.90 -12.33
C ASN A 108 5.96 -10.97 -11.74
N CYS A 109 5.16 -10.29 -12.57
CA CYS A 109 4.06 -9.45 -12.10
C CYS A 109 2.99 -10.28 -11.39
N TRP A 110 2.58 -11.40 -11.98
CA TRP A 110 1.63 -12.33 -11.38
C TRP A 110 2.16 -12.90 -10.06
N ARG A 111 3.43 -13.33 -10.04
CA ARG A 111 4.12 -13.82 -8.84
C ARG A 111 4.15 -12.78 -7.72
N LYS A 112 4.43 -11.51 -8.04
CA LYS A 112 4.42 -10.41 -7.06
C LYS A 112 3.02 -10.17 -6.49
N ASP A 113 1.98 -10.16 -7.32
CA ASP A 113 0.59 -10.01 -6.87
C ASP A 113 0.20 -11.18 -5.95
N LEU A 114 0.44 -12.42 -6.37
CA LEU A 114 0.10 -13.61 -5.62
C LEU A 114 0.84 -13.68 -4.26
N LEU A 115 2.16 -13.47 -4.26
CA LEU A 115 2.94 -13.54 -3.02
C LEU A 115 2.60 -12.40 -2.06
N SER A 116 2.51 -11.15 -2.54
CA SER A 116 2.19 -10.02 -1.68
C SER A 116 0.86 -10.19 -0.94
N HIS A 117 -0.13 -10.84 -1.57
CA HIS A 117 -1.40 -11.21 -0.95
C HIS A 117 -1.22 -12.14 0.26
N PHE A 118 -0.52 -13.26 0.07
CA PHE A 118 -0.30 -14.25 1.14
C PHE A 118 0.61 -13.73 2.24
N LEU A 119 1.66 -12.98 1.89
CA LEU A 119 2.57 -12.38 2.86
C LEU A 119 1.86 -11.38 3.77
N LEU A 120 0.90 -10.62 3.25
CA LEU A 120 0.08 -9.73 4.07
C LEU A 120 -0.84 -10.46 5.04
N LYS A 121 -1.39 -11.62 4.63
CA LYS A 121 -2.17 -12.45 5.55
C LYS A 121 -1.33 -12.93 6.73
N LEU A 122 -0.07 -13.33 6.49
CA LEU A 122 0.87 -13.66 7.56
C LEU A 122 1.13 -12.45 8.48
N CYS A 123 1.28 -11.26 7.91
CA CYS A 123 1.50 -10.05 8.71
C CYS A 123 0.30 -9.70 9.60
N PHE A 124 -0.94 -9.98 9.15
CA PHE A 124 -2.16 -9.58 9.84
C PHE A 124 -2.82 -10.69 10.66
N ILE A 125 -2.22 -11.87 10.75
CA ILE A 125 -2.75 -13.04 11.47
C ILE A 125 -3.18 -12.75 12.92
N ASN A 126 -2.48 -11.85 13.61
CA ASN A 126 -2.70 -11.55 15.03
C ASN A 126 -3.48 -10.25 15.29
N ASN A 127 -4.06 -9.64 14.25
CA ASN A 127 -4.84 -8.43 14.43
C ASN A 127 -6.12 -8.45 13.58
N LYS A 128 -7.26 -8.65 14.26
CA LYS A 128 -8.57 -8.75 13.65
C LYS A 128 -9.00 -7.49 12.89
N GLU A 129 -8.71 -6.30 13.40
CA GLU A 129 -9.03 -5.04 12.70
C GLU A 129 -8.28 -4.94 11.37
N LYS A 130 -7.02 -5.39 11.33
CA LYS A 130 -6.22 -5.41 10.09
C LYS A 130 -6.70 -6.45 9.11
N GLN A 131 -7.17 -7.60 9.59
CA GLN A 131 -7.79 -8.63 8.75
C GLN A 131 -9.05 -8.10 8.10
N GLU A 132 -9.94 -7.49 8.87
CA GLU A 132 -11.17 -6.89 8.36
C GLU A 132 -10.88 -5.80 7.34
N TRP A 133 -9.94 -4.90 7.64
CA TRP A 133 -9.49 -3.86 6.72
C TRP A 133 -8.91 -4.44 5.42
N PHE A 134 -7.99 -5.43 5.53
CA PHE A 134 -7.38 -6.08 4.38
C PHE A 134 -8.44 -6.73 3.50
N ILE A 135 -9.35 -7.51 4.07
CA ILE A 135 -10.44 -8.16 3.33
C ILE A 135 -11.27 -7.14 2.57
N GLU A 136 -11.62 -6.01 3.20
CA GLU A 136 -12.39 -4.96 2.57
C GLU A 136 -11.67 -4.33 1.37
N GLN A 137 -10.40 -3.93 1.55
CA GLN A 137 -9.64 -3.28 0.48
C GLN A 137 -9.29 -4.27 -0.65
N GLU A 138 -9.05 -5.53 -0.31
CA GLU A 138 -8.74 -6.59 -1.26
C GLU A 138 -9.93 -6.92 -2.18
N ILE A 139 -11.16 -6.92 -1.64
CA ILE A 139 -12.39 -7.03 -2.43
C ILE A 139 -12.50 -5.83 -3.39
N LYS A 140 -12.24 -4.61 -2.93
CA LYS A 140 -12.28 -3.40 -3.78
C LYS A 140 -11.22 -3.45 -4.88
N LEU A 141 -10.01 -3.92 -4.59
CA LEU A 141 -8.95 -4.11 -5.59
C LEU A 141 -9.37 -5.13 -6.66
N LEU A 142 -9.98 -6.24 -6.25
CA LEU A 142 -10.49 -7.25 -7.18
C LEU A 142 -11.58 -6.68 -8.08
N LEU A 143 -12.56 -5.96 -7.52
CA LEU A 143 -13.63 -5.32 -8.29
C LEU A 143 -13.09 -4.26 -9.25
N PHE A 144 -12.06 -3.52 -8.82
CA PHE A 144 -11.37 -2.57 -9.69
C PHE A 144 -10.72 -3.27 -10.88
N LYS A 145 -9.91 -4.32 -10.63
CA LYS A 145 -9.28 -5.13 -11.69
C LYS A 145 -10.33 -5.72 -12.63
N LEU A 146 -11.43 -6.26 -12.10
CA LEU A 146 -12.55 -6.78 -12.89
C LEU A 146 -13.18 -5.68 -13.77
N SER A 147 -13.37 -4.47 -13.24
CA SER A 147 -13.89 -3.34 -14.02
C SER A 147 -12.97 -2.95 -15.19
N THR A 148 -11.65 -3.07 -15.02
CA THR A 148 -10.67 -2.77 -16.09
C THR A 148 -10.80 -3.75 -17.25
N ILE A 149 -11.03 -5.03 -16.94
CA ILE A 149 -11.24 -6.08 -17.94
C ILE A 149 -12.58 -5.86 -18.67
N ILE A 150 -13.65 -5.59 -17.93
CA ILE A 150 -14.99 -5.38 -18.52
C ILE A 150 -15.02 -4.15 -19.43
N ASN A 151 -14.34 -3.06 -19.03
CA ASN A 151 -14.28 -1.83 -19.80
C ASN A 151 -13.26 -1.87 -20.95
N SER A 152 -12.49 -2.95 -21.07
CA SER A 152 -11.54 -3.13 -22.17
C SER A 152 -12.26 -3.50 -23.48
N ASN A 153 -11.57 -3.35 -24.61
CA ASN A 153 -12.13 -3.72 -25.92
C ASN A 153 -12.22 -5.24 -26.14
N LEU A 154 -11.85 -6.08 -25.16
CA LEU A 154 -11.86 -7.55 -25.25
C LEU A 154 -13.18 -8.13 -25.74
N PHE A 155 -14.30 -7.51 -25.34
CA PHE A 155 -15.64 -8.02 -25.64
C PHE A 155 -16.42 -7.15 -26.64
N ASN A 156 -15.77 -6.18 -27.29
CA ASN A 156 -16.41 -5.12 -28.09
C ASN A 156 -16.89 -5.54 -29.49
N GLN A 157 -17.33 -6.79 -29.69
CA GLN A 157 -17.97 -7.17 -30.95
C GLN A 157 -19.46 -6.79 -31.04
N LYS A 158 -20.11 -6.27 -29.99
CA LYS A 158 -21.39 -5.53 -30.02
C LYS A 158 -21.71 -4.92 -28.65
N ARG A 159 -22.10 -3.63 -28.58
CA ARG A 159 -22.33 -2.87 -27.32
C ARG A 159 -23.45 -3.41 -26.42
N ASP A 160 -24.29 -4.32 -26.90
CA ASP A 160 -25.35 -4.98 -26.10
C ASP A 160 -24.82 -6.07 -25.15
N ASN A 161 -23.52 -6.39 -25.18
CA ASN A 161 -22.91 -7.54 -24.48
C ASN A 161 -22.13 -7.22 -23.18
N ILE A 162 -22.10 -5.99 -22.68
CA ILE A 162 -21.28 -5.69 -21.48
C ILE A 162 -21.77 -6.46 -20.23
N LYS A 163 -23.09 -6.60 -20.05
CA LYS A 163 -23.67 -7.38 -18.94
C LYS A 163 -23.39 -8.88 -19.08
N SER A 164 -23.42 -9.42 -20.29
CA SER A 164 -23.10 -10.84 -20.54
C SER A 164 -21.60 -11.11 -20.36
N SER A 165 -20.71 -10.20 -20.74
CA SER A 165 -19.26 -10.31 -20.50
C SER A 165 -18.89 -10.31 -19.03
N LYS A 166 -19.48 -9.42 -18.23
CA LYS A 166 -19.29 -9.41 -16.76
C LYS A 166 -19.78 -10.71 -16.13
N SER A 167 -20.98 -11.16 -16.50
CA SER A 167 -21.57 -12.41 -16.02
C SER A 167 -20.70 -13.62 -16.38
N PHE A 168 -20.19 -13.67 -17.61
CA PHE A 168 -19.29 -14.73 -18.10
C PHE A 168 -17.99 -14.83 -17.32
N ILE A 169 -17.28 -13.70 -17.12
CA ILE A 169 -16.01 -13.71 -16.35
C ILE A 169 -16.28 -14.17 -14.93
N ILE A 170 -17.32 -13.63 -14.28
CA ILE A 170 -17.65 -13.98 -12.90
C ILE A 170 -18.03 -15.46 -12.78
N GLU A 171 -18.78 -16.00 -13.74
CA GLU A 171 -19.11 -17.44 -13.79
C GLU A 171 -17.85 -18.30 -13.86
N LYS A 172 -16.87 -17.91 -14.70
CA LYS A 172 -15.59 -18.62 -14.79
C LYS A 172 -14.76 -18.51 -13.51
N LEU A 173 -14.74 -17.34 -12.85
CA LEU A 173 -14.09 -17.19 -11.54
C LEU A 173 -14.79 -18.03 -10.45
N LEU A 174 -16.12 -18.15 -10.48
CA LEU A 174 -16.86 -19.04 -9.58
C LEU A 174 -16.48 -20.51 -9.82
N LYS A 175 -16.30 -20.92 -11.08
CA LYS A 175 -15.82 -22.26 -11.43
C LYS A 175 -14.41 -22.54 -10.89
N MET A 176 -13.54 -21.53 -10.79
CA MET A 176 -12.22 -21.69 -10.15
C MET A 176 -12.32 -22.04 -8.66
N TYR A 177 -13.38 -21.61 -7.96
CA TYR A 177 -13.69 -22.07 -6.60
C TYR A 177 -14.35 -23.46 -6.54
N GLY A 178 -14.38 -24.20 -7.65
CA GLY A 178 -15.09 -25.47 -7.76
C GLY A 178 -16.60 -25.32 -7.76
N VAL A 179 -17.13 -24.12 -8.01
CA VAL A 179 -18.57 -23.86 -7.99
C VAL A 179 -19.10 -23.70 -9.40
N ASN A 180 -20.03 -24.57 -9.78
CA ASN A 180 -20.73 -24.48 -11.05
C ASN A 180 -22.25 -24.45 -10.82
N TYR A 181 -22.85 -23.27 -10.92
CA TYR A 181 -24.29 -23.12 -10.75
C TYR A 181 -25.03 -23.36 -12.07
N PRO A 182 -26.07 -24.21 -12.09
CA PRO A 182 -26.90 -24.37 -13.27
C PRO A 182 -27.60 -23.06 -13.65
N ILE A 183 -27.65 -22.76 -14.94
CA ILE A 183 -28.26 -21.56 -15.50
C ILE A 183 -29.52 -21.94 -16.26
N TRP A 184 -30.60 -21.22 -16.01
CA TRP A 184 -31.83 -21.27 -16.80
C TRP A 184 -31.89 -20.11 -17.77
N ASN A 185 -32.06 -20.40 -19.06
CA ASN A 185 -32.27 -19.41 -20.10
C ASN A 185 -33.73 -19.42 -20.57
N LEU A 186 -34.34 -18.25 -20.67
CA LEU A 186 -35.73 -18.09 -21.12
C LEU A 186 -35.95 -18.71 -22.51
N ASP A 187 -35.00 -18.50 -23.44
CA ASP A 187 -35.11 -19.00 -24.81
C ASP A 187 -35.02 -20.53 -24.86
N GLN A 188 -34.28 -21.16 -23.94
CA GLN A 188 -34.21 -22.62 -23.86
C GLN A 188 -35.54 -23.20 -23.35
N ILE A 189 -36.11 -22.60 -22.31
CA ILE A 189 -37.39 -23.01 -21.73
C ILE A 189 -38.51 -22.85 -22.77
N LYS A 190 -38.54 -21.72 -23.49
CA LYS A 190 -39.53 -21.49 -24.56
C LYS A 190 -39.37 -22.44 -25.74
N ASN A 191 -38.15 -22.80 -26.13
CA ASN A 191 -37.92 -23.70 -27.27
C ASN A 191 -38.23 -25.17 -26.94
N GLN A 192 -38.12 -25.58 -25.68
CA GLN A 192 -38.54 -26.91 -25.24
C GLN A 192 -40.07 -27.11 -25.33
N ASN A 193 -40.85 -26.02 -25.40
CA ASN A 193 -42.33 -26.06 -25.55
C ASN A 193 -42.84 -26.68 -26.85
N ASN A 194 -42.00 -26.92 -27.86
CA ASN A 194 -42.41 -27.64 -29.07
C ASN A 194 -42.58 -29.16 -28.84
N ILE A 195 -42.32 -29.64 -27.61
CA ILE A 195 -42.47 -31.02 -27.18
C ILE A 195 -43.51 -31.03 -26.04
N ASN A 196 -44.69 -31.60 -26.28
CA ASN A 196 -45.84 -31.65 -25.37
C ASN A 196 -45.62 -32.61 -24.19
N ASP A 197 -44.60 -32.37 -23.38
CA ASP A 197 -44.31 -33.16 -22.18
C ASP A 197 -44.73 -32.43 -20.89
N SER A 198 -45.03 -33.21 -19.85
CA SER A 198 -45.46 -32.69 -18.53
C SER A 198 -44.34 -31.94 -17.80
N GLU A 199 -43.09 -32.34 -18.02
CA GLU A 199 -41.90 -31.71 -17.43
C GLU A 199 -41.65 -30.29 -17.97
N THR A 200 -41.94 -30.05 -19.25
CA THR A 200 -41.79 -28.73 -19.88
C THR A 200 -42.76 -27.70 -19.31
N HIS A 201 -44.02 -28.11 -19.09
CA HIS A 201 -45.02 -27.27 -18.43
C HIS A 201 -44.62 -26.93 -16.98
N GLN A 202 -44.02 -27.89 -16.26
CA GLN A 202 -43.53 -27.65 -14.90
C GLN A 202 -42.36 -26.67 -14.88
N ALA A 203 -41.41 -26.78 -15.81
CA ALA A 203 -40.29 -25.85 -15.93
C ALA A 203 -40.74 -24.42 -16.26
N GLN A 204 -41.74 -24.26 -17.13
CA GLN A 204 -42.30 -22.95 -17.47
C GLN A 204 -43.00 -22.29 -16.28
N LYS A 205 -43.86 -23.04 -15.58
CA LYS A 205 -44.53 -22.54 -14.38
C LYS A 205 -43.52 -22.10 -13.31
N LEU A 206 -42.45 -22.89 -13.13
CA LEU A 206 -41.37 -22.55 -12.21
C LEU A 206 -40.64 -21.26 -12.60
N TRP A 207 -40.43 -21.03 -13.90
CA TRP A 207 -39.85 -19.79 -14.39
C TRP A 207 -40.76 -18.59 -14.10
N GLU A 208 -42.05 -18.70 -14.41
CA GLU A 208 -43.04 -17.65 -14.16
C GLU A 208 -43.13 -17.31 -12.67
N ASP A 209 -43.20 -18.33 -11.81
CA ASP A 209 -43.17 -18.19 -10.36
C ASP A 209 -41.89 -17.48 -9.91
N ALA A 210 -40.73 -17.89 -10.43
CA ALA A 210 -39.43 -17.32 -10.06
C ALA A 210 -39.26 -15.86 -10.44
N VAL A 211 -39.80 -15.47 -11.58
CA VAL A 211 -39.69 -14.12 -12.11
C VAL A 211 -40.76 -13.19 -11.55
N SER A 212 -41.92 -13.70 -11.15
CA SER A 212 -43.05 -12.92 -10.61
C SER A 212 -42.70 -12.11 -9.35
N VAL A 213 -41.77 -12.61 -8.54
CA VAL A 213 -41.34 -11.96 -7.29
C VAL A 213 -40.28 -10.88 -7.51
N ILE A 214 -39.74 -10.76 -8.73
CA ILE A 214 -38.66 -9.83 -9.07
C ILE A 214 -39.25 -8.57 -9.71
N THR A 215 -38.88 -7.39 -9.21
CA THR A 215 -39.24 -6.11 -9.83
C THR A 215 -38.75 -6.08 -11.30
N ASN A 216 -39.64 -5.75 -12.24
CA ASN A 216 -39.38 -5.83 -13.68
C ASN A 216 -38.95 -7.23 -14.16
N GLY A 217 -39.47 -8.27 -13.52
CA GLY A 217 -39.14 -9.66 -13.81
C GLY A 217 -39.28 -10.04 -15.30
N HIS A 218 -40.26 -9.48 -16.01
CA HIS A 218 -40.47 -9.73 -17.44
C HIS A 218 -39.24 -9.42 -18.33
N LEU A 219 -38.27 -8.64 -17.85
CA LEU A 219 -37.01 -8.34 -18.54
C LEU A 219 -35.90 -9.38 -18.30
N ILE A 220 -36.09 -10.29 -17.34
CA ILE A 220 -35.13 -11.32 -16.99
C ILE A 220 -35.08 -12.36 -18.10
N LYS A 221 -33.87 -12.62 -18.59
CA LYS A 221 -33.60 -13.64 -19.62
C LYS A 221 -32.85 -14.85 -19.07
N ARG A 222 -32.22 -14.70 -17.91
CA ARG A 222 -31.36 -15.70 -17.26
C ARG A 222 -31.57 -15.73 -15.75
N LEU A 223 -31.63 -16.94 -15.19
CA LEU A 223 -31.67 -17.20 -13.75
C LEU A 223 -30.59 -18.22 -13.37
N PHE A 224 -29.88 -17.97 -12.27
CA PHE A 224 -28.98 -18.92 -11.65
C PHE A 224 -29.72 -19.73 -10.59
N LYS A 225 -29.49 -21.04 -10.60
CA LYS A 225 -29.95 -21.98 -9.58
C LYS A 225 -28.84 -22.18 -8.56
N ILE A 226 -29.03 -21.62 -7.37
CA ILE A 226 -28.05 -21.72 -6.29
C ILE A 226 -28.66 -22.46 -5.10
N PRO A 227 -27.88 -23.22 -4.32
CA PRO A 227 -28.41 -23.85 -3.13
C PRO A 227 -28.83 -22.77 -2.13
N PHE A 228 -30.03 -22.94 -1.55
CA PHE A 228 -30.57 -22.07 -0.49
C PHE A 228 -29.52 -21.84 0.61
N TRP A 229 -28.79 -22.88 0.99
CA TRP A 229 -27.71 -22.85 1.95
C TRP A 229 -26.50 -23.61 1.39
N PRO A 230 -25.27 -23.10 1.52
CA PRO A 230 -24.86 -21.89 2.23
C PRO A 230 -24.84 -20.61 1.38
N ASP A 231 -25.23 -20.66 0.11
CA ASP A 231 -24.95 -19.58 -0.84
C ASP A 231 -26.13 -18.61 -1.05
N GLY A 232 -27.35 -19.14 -1.07
CA GLY A 232 -28.57 -18.37 -1.31
C GLY A 232 -29.09 -17.59 -0.10
N PHE A 233 -28.73 -17.96 1.13
CA PHE A 233 -29.46 -17.55 2.34
C PHE A 233 -29.55 -16.03 2.54
N ARG A 234 -28.51 -15.30 2.16
CA ARG A 234 -28.45 -13.83 2.28
C ARG A 234 -29.49 -13.11 1.43
N PHE A 235 -29.94 -13.74 0.35
CA PHE A 235 -30.96 -13.18 -0.54
C PHE A 235 -32.39 -13.40 -0.03
N ILE A 236 -32.55 -14.19 1.04
CA ILE A 236 -33.83 -14.68 1.55
C ILE A 236 -34.34 -13.80 2.69
N LYS A 237 -33.44 -13.06 3.36
CA LYS A 237 -33.77 -12.18 4.48
C LYS A 237 -34.94 -11.25 4.18
N ASN A 238 -35.07 -10.81 2.93
CA ASN A 238 -36.12 -9.91 2.47
C ASN A 238 -37.15 -10.60 1.56
N ARG A 239 -37.16 -11.94 1.48
CA ARG A 239 -37.98 -12.74 0.55
C ARG A 239 -37.89 -12.25 -0.90
N LYS A 240 -36.69 -11.78 -1.29
CA LYS A 240 -36.46 -11.07 -2.56
C LYS A 240 -36.54 -12.00 -3.77
N TYR A 241 -36.29 -13.29 -3.57
CA TYR A 241 -36.23 -14.28 -4.65
C TYR A 241 -36.95 -15.56 -4.30
N PHE A 242 -37.39 -16.24 -5.36
CA PHE A 242 -38.14 -17.48 -5.28
C PHE A 242 -37.27 -18.65 -4.87
N ILE A 243 -37.87 -19.55 -4.08
CA ILE A 243 -37.20 -20.73 -3.54
C ILE A 243 -38.11 -21.92 -3.68
N LYS A 244 -37.55 -23.01 -4.20
CA LYS A 244 -38.23 -24.29 -4.28
C LYS A 244 -37.24 -25.43 -4.15
N ASP A 245 -37.60 -26.45 -3.38
CA ASP A 245 -36.81 -27.68 -3.21
C ASP A 245 -35.36 -27.41 -2.79
N GLY A 246 -35.16 -26.45 -1.89
CA GLY A 246 -33.83 -26.05 -1.41
C GLY A 246 -32.98 -25.28 -2.43
N ILE A 247 -33.55 -24.85 -3.55
CA ILE A 247 -32.89 -24.08 -4.60
C ILE A 247 -33.46 -22.65 -4.59
N CYS A 248 -32.56 -21.67 -4.59
CA CYS A 248 -32.88 -20.25 -4.75
C CYS A 248 -32.60 -19.83 -6.21
N PHE A 249 -33.52 -19.08 -6.81
CA PHE A 249 -33.46 -18.63 -8.19
C PHE A 249 -33.14 -17.14 -8.24
N ILE A 250 -31.91 -16.79 -8.62
CA ILE A 250 -31.46 -15.40 -8.64
C ILE A 250 -31.20 -14.92 -10.08
N PRO A 251 -31.44 -13.64 -10.40
CA PRO A 251 -31.11 -13.08 -11.70
C PRO A 251 -29.60 -12.84 -11.87
N ASP A 252 -29.15 -12.72 -13.12
CA ASP A 252 -27.77 -12.36 -13.48
C ASP A 252 -27.25 -11.09 -12.79
N THR A 253 -28.14 -10.16 -12.42
CA THR A 253 -27.77 -8.94 -11.71
C THR A 253 -27.20 -9.18 -10.31
N GLU A 254 -27.39 -10.38 -9.74
CA GLU A 254 -26.89 -10.75 -8.41
C GLU A 254 -25.60 -11.62 -8.45
N ILE A 255 -25.11 -11.97 -9.64
CA ILE A 255 -23.94 -12.87 -9.76
C ILE A 255 -22.67 -12.25 -9.14
N GLU A 256 -22.48 -10.95 -9.31
CA GLU A 256 -21.36 -10.20 -8.71
C GLU A 256 -21.43 -10.20 -7.19
N SER A 257 -22.61 -9.94 -6.63
CA SER A 257 -22.79 -9.95 -5.19
C SER A 257 -22.48 -11.35 -4.64
N LEU A 258 -22.86 -12.41 -5.37
CA LEU A 258 -22.65 -13.82 -4.98
C LEU A 258 -21.16 -14.17 -4.99
N PHE A 259 -20.47 -13.76 -6.04
CA PHE A 259 -19.03 -13.90 -6.14
C PHE A 259 -18.28 -13.16 -5.02
N ILE A 260 -18.62 -11.88 -4.75
CA ILE A 260 -18.01 -11.11 -3.66
C ILE A 260 -18.19 -11.83 -2.31
N TYR A 261 -19.38 -12.39 -2.06
CA TYR A 261 -19.65 -13.13 -0.84
C TYR A 261 -18.76 -14.37 -0.71
N LYS A 262 -18.64 -15.18 -1.77
CA LYS A 262 -17.75 -16.34 -1.76
C LYS A 262 -16.29 -15.94 -1.59
N TYR A 263 -15.83 -14.94 -2.35
CA TYR A 263 -14.47 -14.44 -2.25
C TYR A 263 -14.15 -13.98 -0.83
N LYS A 264 -15.04 -13.19 -0.22
CA LYS A 264 -14.92 -12.75 1.17
C LYS A 264 -14.82 -13.94 2.13
N LYS A 265 -15.67 -14.96 1.94
CA LYS A 265 -15.66 -16.17 2.78
C LYS A 265 -14.33 -16.91 2.67
N GLU A 266 -13.79 -17.06 1.47
CA GLU A 266 -12.47 -17.70 1.26
C GLU A 266 -11.34 -16.89 1.90
N LEU A 267 -11.35 -15.56 1.81
CA LEU A 267 -10.37 -14.73 2.52
C LEU A 267 -10.44 -14.91 4.04
N ILE A 268 -11.65 -14.97 4.61
CA ILE A 268 -11.86 -15.22 6.04
C ILE A 268 -11.37 -16.62 6.43
N ASN A 269 -11.76 -17.64 5.67
CA ASN A 269 -11.34 -19.03 5.90
C ASN A 269 -9.82 -19.15 5.86
N SER A 270 -9.15 -18.45 4.94
CA SER A 270 -7.70 -18.44 4.85
C SER A 270 -7.03 -17.89 6.12
N PHE A 271 -7.58 -16.84 6.75
CA PHE A 271 -7.09 -16.37 8.06
C PHE A 271 -7.38 -17.35 9.19
N ILE A 272 -8.55 -18.01 9.18
CA ILE A 272 -8.90 -19.05 10.15
C ILE A 272 -7.89 -20.19 10.06
N ASN A 273 -7.64 -20.71 8.86
CA ASN A 273 -6.67 -21.78 8.62
C ASN A 273 -5.26 -21.39 9.09
N LEU A 274 -4.82 -20.15 8.82
CA LEU A 274 -3.54 -19.65 9.33
C LEU A 274 -3.50 -19.65 10.87
N LYS A 275 -4.58 -19.19 11.52
CA LYS A 275 -4.66 -19.11 12.98
C LYS A 275 -4.73 -20.48 13.65
N GLU A 276 -5.46 -21.43 13.05
CA GLU A 276 -5.50 -22.83 13.50
C GLU A 276 -4.11 -23.49 13.45
N ASN A 277 -3.25 -23.04 12.52
CA ASN A 277 -1.88 -23.52 12.35
C ASN A 277 -0.81 -22.63 13.02
N GLU A 278 -1.19 -21.72 13.92
CA GLU A 278 -0.29 -20.75 14.55
C GLU A 278 0.93 -21.40 15.25
N ILE A 279 0.72 -22.54 15.92
CA ILE A 279 1.82 -23.27 16.60
C ILE A 279 2.93 -23.68 15.62
N ILE A 280 2.55 -24.11 14.41
CA ILE A 280 3.50 -24.49 13.37
C ILE A 280 4.23 -23.25 12.87
N LEU A 281 3.50 -22.15 12.64
CA LEU A 281 4.07 -20.88 12.21
C LEU A 281 5.06 -20.33 13.24
N GLU A 282 4.74 -20.41 14.53
CA GLU A 282 5.63 -19.97 15.62
C GLU A 282 6.94 -20.75 15.66
N LYS A 283 6.86 -22.08 15.55
CA LYS A 283 8.05 -22.95 15.63
C LYS A 283 8.93 -22.86 14.39
N THR A 284 8.34 -22.73 13.21
CA THR A 284 9.06 -22.86 11.93
C THR A 284 9.40 -21.53 11.27
N ILE A 285 8.52 -20.52 11.36
CA ILE A 285 8.66 -19.25 10.63
C ILE A 285 9.02 -18.11 11.58
N LEU A 286 8.29 -17.96 12.68
CA LEU A 286 8.48 -16.83 13.61
C LEU A 286 9.67 -17.04 14.57
N SER A 287 10.22 -18.24 14.63
CA SER A 287 11.49 -18.50 15.31
C SER A 287 12.67 -17.83 14.61
N ASP A 288 12.58 -17.56 13.31
CA ASP A 288 13.57 -16.75 12.59
C ASP A 288 13.41 -15.27 12.97
N GLN A 289 14.44 -14.72 13.60
CA GLN A 289 14.45 -13.32 14.07
C GLN A 289 14.27 -12.32 12.92
N ARG A 290 14.74 -12.64 11.71
CA ARG A 290 14.65 -11.74 10.54
C ARG A 290 13.21 -11.62 10.07
N VAL A 291 12.49 -12.75 10.02
CA VAL A 291 11.09 -12.82 9.56
C VAL A 291 10.14 -12.27 10.63
N SER A 292 10.32 -12.66 11.89
CA SER A 292 9.51 -12.16 13.01
C SER A 292 9.66 -10.65 13.21
N SER A 293 10.90 -10.11 13.09
CA SER A 293 11.12 -8.67 13.16
C SER A 293 10.42 -7.92 12.03
N LEU A 294 10.50 -8.45 10.81
CA LEU A 294 9.82 -7.87 9.64
C LEU A 294 8.29 -7.88 9.78
N ILE A 295 7.71 -9.00 10.21
CA ILE A 295 6.25 -9.12 10.43
C ILE A 295 5.78 -8.14 11.51
N ARG A 296 6.52 -8.02 12.61
CA ARG A 296 6.20 -7.05 13.67
C ARG A 296 6.31 -5.61 13.19
N GLU A 297 7.36 -5.29 12.44
CA GLU A 297 7.56 -3.96 11.85
C GLU A 297 6.41 -3.59 10.91
N ILE A 298 6.05 -4.46 9.96
CA ILE A 298 4.93 -4.20 9.05
C ILE A 298 3.62 -4.06 9.83
N SER A 299 3.42 -4.88 10.86
CA SER A 299 2.24 -4.79 11.71
C SER A 299 2.16 -3.46 12.44
N GLU A 300 3.22 -3.02 13.10
CA GLU A 300 3.19 -1.83 13.97
C GLU A 300 3.18 -0.51 13.19
N PHE A 301 3.90 -0.44 12.06
CA PHE A 301 4.10 0.83 11.35
C PHE A 301 2.94 1.22 10.42
N TYR A 302 2.27 0.27 9.76
CA TYR A 302 1.33 0.59 8.68
C TYR A 302 -0.05 1.10 9.11
N PHE A 303 -0.44 0.94 10.39
CA PHE A 303 -1.72 1.46 10.90
C PHE A 303 -1.62 2.85 11.55
N THR A 304 -0.41 3.39 11.74
CA THR A 304 -0.22 4.71 12.37
C THR A 304 -0.14 5.88 11.39
N SER A 305 -0.12 5.60 10.09
CA SER A 305 0.10 6.60 9.05
C SER A 305 -1.18 7.35 8.66
N ASN A 306 -1.34 8.54 9.22
CA ASN A 306 -2.04 9.67 8.57
C ASN A 306 -1.37 10.11 7.25
N ASP A 307 -0.30 9.43 6.81
CA ASP A 307 0.47 9.74 5.60
C ASP A 307 -0.29 9.48 4.29
N PHE A 308 -1.37 8.67 4.31
CA PHE A 308 -2.17 8.38 3.10
C PHE A 308 -3.40 9.28 2.91
N ARG A 309 -3.71 10.20 3.86
CA ARG A 309 -4.90 11.06 3.79
C ARG A 309 -4.72 12.34 2.97
N GLY A 310 -3.49 12.68 2.56
CA GLY A 310 -3.20 13.86 1.74
C GLY A 310 -3.12 13.51 0.26
N GLY A 311 -4.14 13.88 -0.52
CA GLY A 311 -4.24 13.66 -1.96
C GLY A 311 -3.25 14.44 -2.83
N GLY A 312 -1.96 14.43 -2.50
CA GLY A 312 -0.92 15.17 -3.21
C GLY A 312 0.48 14.71 -2.85
N SER A 313 0.79 13.43 -3.04
CA SER A 313 2.12 12.89 -3.37
C SER A 313 2.00 11.36 -3.44
N LEU A 314 1.60 10.85 -4.60
CA LEU A 314 1.90 9.45 -4.91
C LEU A 314 3.42 9.30 -4.87
N LEU A 315 3.91 8.28 -4.15
CA LEU A 315 5.33 7.98 -3.88
C LEU A 315 5.93 8.68 -2.65
N SER A 316 5.54 8.24 -1.46
CA SER A 316 6.50 8.14 -0.35
C SER A 316 6.30 6.81 0.37
N SER A 317 6.82 5.74 -0.25
CA SER A 317 7.20 4.55 0.52
C SER A 317 8.13 5.02 1.65
N PRO A 318 7.83 4.72 2.93
CA PRO A 318 8.75 5.03 4.03
C PRO A 318 10.03 4.18 3.98
N PHE A 319 10.17 3.25 3.03
CA PHE A 319 11.13 2.13 3.13
C PHE A 319 12.04 1.88 1.93
N ASN A 320 12.16 2.80 0.96
CA ASN A 320 13.29 2.72 0.01
C ASN A 320 14.57 3.26 0.66
N SER A 321 15.12 2.47 1.59
CA SER A 321 16.51 2.54 2.01
C SER A 321 16.96 1.22 2.64
N LEU A 322 16.83 0.10 1.92
CA LEU A 322 17.50 -1.15 2.29
C LEU A 322 18.04 -1.87 1.03
N SER A 323 19.02 -1.23 0.38
CA SER A 323 20.20 -1.96 -0.07
C SER A 323 21.30 -1.69 0.96
N GLU A 324 21.35 -2.55 1.98
CA GLU A 324 22.43 -2.54 2.97
C GLU A 324 23.67 -3.16 2.35
N ASN A 325 24.64 -2.31 2.02
CA ASN A 325 26.04 -2.69 2.12
C ASN A 325 26.37 -2.86 3.61
N GLN A 326 27.03 -3.96 3.99
CA GLN A 326 27.47 -4.28 5.37
C GLN A 326 28.24 -3.15 6.08
N ALA A 327 28.73 -2.13 5.35
CA ALA A 327 29.38 -0.96 5.91
C ALA A 327 28.40 0.03 6.61
N ILE A 328 27.12 0.06 6.25
CA ILE A 328 26.12 0.99 6.81
C ILE A 328 25.61 0.51 8.17
N GLU A 329 25.46 -0.81 8.36
CA GLU A 329 25.09 -1.40 9.67
C GLU A 329 26.13 -1.08 10.76
N ASN A 330 27.38 -0.84 10.38
CA ASN A 330 28.47 -0.51 11.30
C ASN A 330 28.62 1.00 11.59
N PHE A 331 28.01 1.89 10.79
CA PHE A 331 28.13 3.33 11.05
C PHE A 331 27.18 3.75 12.16
N LYS A 332 27.75 4.11 13.30
CA LYS A 332 27.01 4.55 14.47
C LYS A 332 27.35 5.99 14.82
N LEU A 333 26.33 6.85 14.84
CA LEU A 333 26.48 8.22 15.32
C LEU A 333 26.68 8.20 16.84
N ASP A 334 27.71 8.90 17.33
CA ASP A 334 28.01 9.02 18.76
C ASP A 334 28.61 10.40 19.09
N THR A 335 29.01 10.59 20.35
CA THR A 335 29.59 11.85 20.82
C THR A 335 30.95 12.18 20.20
N SER A 336 31.67 11.18 19.70
CA SER A 336 33.02 11.35 19.12
C SER A 336 32.97 11.88 17.69
N ASN A 337 31.97 11.46 16.90
CA ASN A 337 31.89 11.78 15.48
C ASN A 337 30.85 12.85 15.11
N ILE A 338 29.88 13.15 15.99
CA ILE A 338 28.76 14.05 15.65
C ILE A 338 29.20 15.42 15.13
N TYR A 339 30.26 16.03 15.68
CA TYR A 339 30.75 17.35 15.27
C TYR A 339 31.29 17.40 13.83
N GLN A 340 31.75 16.26 13.30
CA GLN A 340 32.14 16.16 11.90
C GLN A 340 30.93 15.81 11.04
N VAL A 341 30.14 14.82 11.47
CA VAL A 341 29.04 14.25 10.71
C VAL A 341 27.90 15.24 10.48
N TYR A 342 27.61 16.13 11.44
CA TYR A 342 26.49 17.08 11.29
C TYR A 342 26.74 18.12 10.19
N LEU A 343 28.00 18.41 9.86
CA LEU A 343 28.36 19.36 8.80
C LEU A 343 28.09 18.79 7.42
N SER A 344 28.40 17.50 7.22
CA SER A 344 28.35 16.82 5.92
C SER A 344 27.05 16.06 5.67
N SER A 345 26.41 15.53 6.72
CA SER A 345 25.38 14.49 6.56
C SER A 345 24.05 14.77 7.24
N PHE A 346 23.91 15.87 7.98
CA PHE A 346 22.60 16.27 8.48
C PHE A 346 21.83 17.05 7.41
N PRO A 347 20.54 16.78 7.20
CA PRO A 347 19.69 17.65 6.39
C PRO A 347 19.60 19.03 7.03
N LEU A 348 19.29 20.05 6.23
CA LEU A 348 19.26 21.46 6.66
C LEU A 348 18.44 21.68 7.95
N CYS A 349 17.30 21.00 8.10
CA CYS A 349 16.46 21.09 9.30
C CYS A 349 17.18 20.64 10.58
N MET A 350 17.97 19.56 10.50
CA MET A 350 18.68 19.01 11.67
C MET A 350 20.00 19.73 11.91
N ARG A 351 20.72 20.15 10.85
CA ARG A 351 21.91 20.98 10.98
C ARG A 351 21.58 22.31 11.65
N HIS A 352 20.49 22.97 11.23
CA HIS A 352 20.04 24.22 11.84
C HIS A 352 19.76 24.05 13.34
N LEU A 353 19.02 23.01 13.73
CA LEU A 353 18.73 22.71 15.13
C LEU A 353 19.99 22.46 15.96
N PHE A 354 20.96 21.71 15.40
CA PHE A 354 22.21 21.42 16.10
C PHE A 354 23.10 22.66 16.25
N GLU A 355 23.17 23.53 15.24
CA GLU A 355 23.88 24.81 15.35
C GLU A 355 23.21 25.75 16.36
N SER A 356 21.87 25.80 16.40
CA SER A 356 21.15 26.54 17.43
C SER A 356 21.44 26.00 18.84
N LEU A 357 21.45 24.67 19.03
CA LEU A 357 21.80 24.08 20.32
C LEU A 357 23.23 24.44 20.75
N LYS A 358 24.19 24.39 19.82
CA LYS A 358 25.58 24.78 20.09
C LYS A 358 25.75 26.25 20.44
N LYS A 359 24.98 27.13 19.78
CA LYS A 359 25.08 28.59 19.96
C LYS A 359 24.36 29.04 21.23
N ASP A 360 23.12 28.61 21.40
CA ASP A 360 22.22 29.13 22.43
C ASP A 360 22.30 28.28 23.71
N HIS A 361 23.00 27.13 23.66
CA HIS A 361 23.10 26.14 24.74
C HIS A 361 21.75 25.70 25.33
N HIS A 362 20.70 25.84 24.52
CA HIS A 362 19.32 25.58 24.88
C HIS A 362 18.47 25.37 23.62
N LEU A 363 17.41 24.55 23.73
CA LEU A 363 16.38 24.40 22.70
C LEU A 363 14.99 24.31 23.34
N LYS A 364 13.98 24.87 22.65
CA LYS A 364 12.57 24.79 23.06
C LYS A 364 11.98 23.41 22.76
N HIS A 365 10.84 23.10 23.39
CA HIS A 365 10.21 21.77 23.40
C HIS A 365 10.20 21.04 22.04
N TRP A 366 9.64 21.65 20.99
CA TRP A 366 9.54 21.01 19.66
C TRP A 366 10.89 20.83 18.98
N SER A 367 11.81 21.79 19.15
CA SER A 367 13.19 21.70 18.67
C SER A 367 13.94 20.54 19.33
N ARG A 368 13.75 20.37 20.64
CA ARG A 368 14.31 19.25 21.40
C ARG A 368 13.80 17.92 20.87
N LEU A 369 12.49 17.77 20.75
CA LEU A 369 11.87 16.51 20.34
C LEU A 369 12.24 16.12 18.89
N GLN A 370 12.22 17.08 17.96
CA GLN A 370 12.64 16.87 16.58
C GLN A 370 14.10 16.39 16.49
N LEU A 371 15.01 17.02 17.23
CA LEU A 371 16.43 16.66 17.23
C LEU A 371 16.69 15.34 17.97
N TRP A 372 16.06 15.11 19.13
CA TRP A 372 16.26 13.89 19.92
C TRP A 372 15.88 12.63 19.15
N LEU A 373 14.71 12.65 18.51
CA LEU A 373 14.22 11.50 17.77
C LEU A 373 15.04 11.27 16.50
N PHE A 374 15.51 12.34 15.85
CA PHE A 374 16.42 12.23 14.71
C PHE A 374 17.75 11.56 15.11
N LEU A 375 18.41 12.02 16.17
CA LEU A 375 19.68 11.46 16.65
C LEU A 375 19.55 9.99 17.06
N LYS A 376 18.47 9.64 17.76
CA LYS A 376 18.08 8.25 18.05
C LYS A 376 17.94 7.43 16.76
N GLY A 377 17.24 7.95 15.75
CA GLY A 377 17.08 7.29 14.45
C GLY A 377 18.37 7.17 13.63
N CYS A 378 19.40 7.97 13.95
CA CYS A 378 20.76 7.86 13.40
C CYS A 378 21.62 6.84 14.16
N GLY A 379 21.07 6.16 15.17
CA GLY A 379 21.78 5.11 15.93
C GLY A 379 22.46 5.60 17.22
N MET A 380 22.30 6.86 17.62
CA MET A 380 22.88 7.36 18.88
C MET A 380 22.25 6.65 20.08
N LYS A 381 23.09 6.09 20.97
CA LYS A 381 22.62 5.42 22.19
C LYS A 381 22.12 6.45 23.21
N LEU A 382 21.25 5.98 24.11
CA LEU A 382 20.70 6.82 25.19
C LEU A 382 21.80 7.52 26.01
N GLU A 383 22.80 6.78 26.46
CA GLU A 383 23.89 7.35 27.29
C GLU A 383 24.72 8.39 26.53
N GLU A 384 24.95 8.17 25.23
CA GLU A 384 25.64 9.12 24.36
C GLU A 384 24.81 10.40 24.18
N GLN A 385 23.49 10.25 23.99
CA GLN A 385 22.60 11.39 23.86
C GLN A 385 22.49 12.17 25.17
N LEU A 386 22.42 11.50 26.32
CA LEU A 386 22.45 12.17 27.63
C LEU A 386 23.78 12.91 27.84
N SER A 387 24.92 12.29 27.50
CA SER A 387 26.24 12.90 27.60
C SER A 387 26.38 14.14 26.68
N LEU A 388 25.95 14.01 25.43
CA LEU A 388 25.94 15.11 24.46
C LEU A 388 25.12 16.30 24.97
N TRP A 389 23.87 16.05 25.38
CA TRP A 389 23.00 17.13 25.83
C TRP A 389 23.48 17.74 27.14
N LYS A 390 24.06 16.95 28.06
CA LYS A 390 24.65 17.48 29.28
C LYS A 390 25.82 18.41 29.01
N SER A 391 26.64 18.12 28.01
CA SER A 391 27.79 18.97 27.66
C SER A 391 27.41 20.27 26.94
N LEU A 392 26.27 20.28 26.22
CA LEU A 392 25.80 21.43 25.46
C LEU A 392 24.78 22.30 26.19
N TRP A 393 24.22 21.84 27.32
CA TRP A 393 23.13 22.51 28.05
C TRP A 393 23.64 23.32 29.23
N THR A 394 23.34 24.61 29.30
CA THR A 394 23.90 25.50 30.34
C THR A 394 23.31 25.24 31.73
N ASP A 395 22.03 24.93 31.84
CA ASP A 395 21.36 24.80 33.14
C ASP A 395 21.35 23.35 33.64
N ALA A 396 22.32 23.02 34.48
CA ALA A 396 22.46 21.69 35.08
C ALA A 396 21.22 21.26 35.90
N ASN A 397 20.51 22.21 36.52
CA ASN A 397 19.36 21.89 37.36
C ASN A 397 18.13 21.48 36.55
N SER A 398 17.83 22.16 35.43
CA SER A 398 16.77 21.73 34.51
C SER A 398 17.16 20.48 33.73
N PHE A 399 18.46 20.27 33.49
CA PHE A 399 18.94 19.07 32.82
C PHE A 399 18.55 17.80 33.59
N ASP A 400 18.90 17.72 34.87
CA ASP A 400 18.67 16.53 35.70
C ASP A 400 17.18 16.30 36.00
N LYS A 401 16.37 17.37 36.09
CA LYS A 401 14.93 17.27 36.41
C LYS A 401 14.03 17.03 35.18
N GLU A 402 14.26 17.72 34.08
CA GLU A 402 13.33 17.73 32.92
C GLU A 402 13.94 17.07 31.69
N ILE A 403 15.15 17.46 31.29
CA ILE A 403 15.74 17.03 30.01
C ILE A 403 16.11 15.54 30.04
N LYS A 404 16.77 15.08 31.11
CA LYS A 404 17.15 13.68 31.29
C LYS A 404 15.94 12.74 31.25
N TYR A 405 14.88 13.11 31.97
CA TYR A 405 13.62 12.35 31.97
C TYR A 405 13.00 12.29 30.56
N ASN A 406 12.90 13.43 29.88
CA ASN A 406 12.31 13.51 28.55
C ASN A 406 13.10 12.72 27.49
N ILE A 407 14.43 12.72 27.56
CA ILE A 407 15.28 11.91 26.67
C ILE A 407 15.05 10.42 26.95
N ARG A 408 15.03 9.97 28.22
CA ARG A 408 14.74 8.58 28.55
C ARG A 408 13.36 8.13 28.08
N HIS A 409 12.36 8.99 28.23
CA HIS A 409 11.02 8.76 27.72
C HIS A 409 10.99 8.64 26.18
N ALA A 410 11.72 9.50 25.45
CA ALA A 410 11.85 9.41 24.00
C ALA A 410 12.50 8.09 23.54
N TYR A 411 13.34 7.47 24.38
CA TYR A 411 13.96 6.16 24.15
C TYR A 411 13.13 4.97 24.68
N GLY A 412 11.94 5.21 25.24
CA GLY A 412 11.05 4.16 25.74
C GLY A 412 11.47 3.54 27.08
N GLN A 413 12.36 4.20 27.83
CA GLN A 413 12.87 3.70 29.13
C GLN A 413 12.03 4.19 30.33
N GLU A 414 11.01 5.02 30.11
CA GLU A 414 10.15 5.61 31.16
C GLU A 414 8.67 5.61 30.72
N GLY A 415 7.73 5.64 31.67
CA GLY A 415 6.28 5.70 31.38
C GLY A 415 5.69 4.42 30.77
N LYS A 416 4.80 4.54 29.77
CA LYS A 416 4.18 3.40 29.04
C LYS A 416 5.17 2.62 28.14
N ARG A 417 6.46 2.95 28.16
CA ARG A 417 7.53 2.37 27.30
C ARG A 417 7.24 2.48 25.80
N SER A 418 6.55 3.54 25.38
CA SER A 418 6.26 3.79 23.96
C SER A 418 7.53 4.23 23.23
N ASN A 419 7.95 3.45 22.24
CA ASN A 419 9.12 3.74 21.43
C ASN A 419 8.80 4.82 20.39
N TYR A 420 8.99 6.11 20.72
CA TYR A 420 8.70 7.21 19.79
C TYR A 420 9.57 7.14 18.54
N SER A 421 8.92 7.10 17.38
CA SER A 421 9.59 7.09 16.07
C SER A 421 10.10 8.48 15.68
N PRO A 422 11.24 8.56 14.97
CA PRO A 422 11.71 9.77 14.31
C PRO A 422 10.63 10.41 13.43
N TYR A 423 10.70 11.75 13.28
CA TYR A 423 9.67 12.48 12.55
C TYR A 423 9.94 12.49 11.05
N PRO A 424 8.99 12.06 10.20
CA PRO A 424 9.09 12.20 8.75
C PRO A 424 8.99 13.68 8.33
N CYS A 425 9.42 13.99 7.11
CA CYS A 425 9.41 15.36 6.58
C CYS A 425 8.01 15.95 6.60
N ASN A 426 6.97 15.18 6.24
CA ASN A 426 5.58 15.68 6.27
C ASN A 426 5.15 16.10 7.69
N LYS A 427 5.53 15.34 8.73
CA LYS A 427 5.25 15.72 10.11
C LYS A 427 5.98 17.00 10.52
N ILE A 428 7.24 17.15 10.11
CA ILE A 428 8.03 18.36 10.40
C ILE A 428 7.49 19.58 9.66
N ILE A 429 7.05 19.40 8.41
CA ILE A 429 6.54 20.46 7.55
C ILE A 429 5.13 20.87 7.99
N ASN A 430 4.21 19.92 8.19
CA ASN A 430 2.78 20.18 8.34
C ASN A 430 2.20 19.84 9.71
N GLY A 431 2.85 18.95 10.47
CA GLY A 431 2.34 18.47 11.76
C GLY A 431 2.86 19.23 12.99
N LEU A 432 3.96 19.97 12.86
CA LEU A 432 4.48 20.82 13.94
C LEU A 432 3.88 22.23 13.85
N PRO A 433 3.64 22.90 15.00
CA PRO A 433 3.21 24.30 14.99
C PRO A 433 4.29 25.18 14.33
N LEU A 434 3.90 26.29 13.72
CA LEU A 434 4.87 27.23 13.15
C LEU A 434 5.79 27.77 14.26
N PRO A 435 7.11 27.86 14.03
CA PRO A 435 8.05 28.34 15.04
C PRO A 435 7.80 29.82 15.34
N GLY A 436 7.55 30.14 16.61
CA GLY A 436 7.53 31.51 17.12
C GLY A 436 8.91 32.01 17.55
N ASN A 437 8.96 33.16 18.24
CA ASN A 437 10.22 33.77 18.69
C ASN A 437 11.10 32.79 19.49
N GLY A 438 12.33 32.57 19.03
CA GLY A 438 13.30 31.66 19.65
C GLY A 438 12.97 30.16 19.54
N GLN A 439 12.02 29.77 18.68
CA GLN A 439 11.79 28.37 18.29
C GLN A 439 12.46 28.13 16.94
N ASN A 440 13.23 27.04 16.83
CA ASN A 440 14.03 26.75 15.63
C ASN A 440 13.61 25.43 14.94
N HIS A 441 12.49 24.83 15.37
CA HIS A 441 11.98 23.57 14.80
C HIS A 441 11.26 23.78 13.47
N GLY A 442 10.92 22.67 12.82
CA GLY A 442 10.28 22.66 11.51
C GLY A 442 11.29 22.44 10.38
N CYS A 443 10.83 22.73 9.15
CA CYS A 443 11.63 22.62 7.93
C CYS A 443 12.07 24.02 7.50
N PRO A 444 13.39 24.32 7.45
CA PRO A 444 13.86 25.65 7.09
C PRO A 444 13.38 26.13 5.72
N PHE A 445 13.17 25.21 4.76
CA PHE A 445 12.61 25.54 3.45
C PHE A 445 11.15 26.04 3.51
N LYS A 446 10.41 25.75 4.59
CA LYS A 446 9.04 26.24 4.83
C LYS A 446 9.01 27.42 5.81
N THR A 447 9.85 27.39 6.84
CA THR A 447 9.76 28.33 7.97
C THR A 447 10.50 29.64 7.75
N PHE A 448 11.55 29.65 6.93
CA PHE A 448 12.27 30.88 6.60
C PHE A 448 11.72 31.51 5.33
N ASP A 449 11.60 32.83 5.34
CA ASP A 449 11.41 33.61 4.12
C ASP A 449 12.63 33.49 3.19
N ASN A 450 12.42 33.83 1.92
CA ASN A 450 13.39 33.60 0.85
C ASN A 450 14.78 34.22 1.14
N TYR A 451 14.85 35.47 1.61
CA TYR A 451 16.13 36.14 1.91
C TYR A 451 16.85 35.54 3.12
N PRO A 452 16.22 35.36 4.30
CA PRO A 452 16.83 34.64 5.42
C PRO A 452 17.29 33.22 5.06
N LEU A 453 16.49 32.48 4.28
CA LEU A 453 16.85 31.14 3.81
C LEU A 453 18.09 31.18 2.90
N GLN A 454 18.16 32.13 1.97
CA GLN A 454 19.31 32.31 1.09
C GLN A 454 20.58 32.60 1.90
N LYS A 455 20.49 33.51 2.89
CA LYS A 455 21.62 33.84 3.78
C LYS A 455 22.06 32.64 4.62
N LEU A 456 21.12 31.85 5.11
CA LEU A 456 21.39 30.63 5.86
C LEU A 456 22.15 29.61 5.00
N LEU A 457 21.65 29.34 3.78
CA LEU A 457 22.28 28.44 2.82
C LEU A 457 23.68 28.93 2.42
N GLN A 458 23.85 30.23 2.17
CA GLN A 458 25.15 30.83 1.87
C GLN A 458 26.14 30.62 3.02
N THR A 459 25.69 30.82 4.25
CA THR A 459 26.51 30.68 5.46
C THR A 459 26.94 29.23 5.66
N TYR A 460 26.03 28.27 5.46
CA TYR A 460 26.31 26.86 5.73
C TYR A 460 27.03 26.15 4.59
N TYR A 461 26.78 26.53 3.33
CA TYR A 461 27.18 25.77 2.15
C TYR A 461 27.80 26.61 1.02
N GLY A 462 27.86 27.94 1.14
CA GLY A 462 28.35 28.81 0.05
C GLY A 462 29.81 28.63 -0.33
N HIS A 463 30.59 27.89 0.47
CA HIS A 463 31.96 27.47 0.16
C HIS A 463 32.02 26.10 -0.55
N ILE A 464 30.90 25.38 -0.63
CA ILE A 464 30.78 24.03 -1.20
C ILE A 464 29.99 24.06 -2.51
N ILE A 465 28.87 24.81 -2.53
CA ILE A 465 27.94 24.84 -3.67
C ILE A 465 27.90 26.24 -4.31
N PRO A 466 27.70 26.34 -5.63
CA PRO A 466 27.62 27.63 -6.33
C PRO A 466 26.44 28.50 -5.86
N ASN A 467 26.59 29.83 -5.97
CA ASN A 467 25.52 30.77 -5.65
C ASN A 467 24.27 30.59 -6.52
N GLU A 468 24.43 30.08 -7.74
CA GLU A 468 23.32 29.78 -8.65
C GLU A 468 22.44 28.63 -8.11
N ASP A 469 23.06 27.57 -7.59
CA ASP A 469 22.34 26.46 -6.93
C ASP A 469 21.54 26.96 -5.73
N ILE A 470 22.13 27.85 -4.92
CA ILE A 470 21.44 28.45 -3.77
C ILE A 470 20.21 29.25 -4.22
N LYS A 471 20.31 30.01 -5.32
CA LYS A 471 19.16 30.73 -5.90
C LYS A 471 18.07 29.76 -6.39
N ASN A 472 18.46 28.68 -7.08
CA ASN A 472 17.51 27.69 -7.56
C ASN A 472 16.77 26.98 -6.40
N ILE A 473 17.50 26.58 -5.35
CA ILE A 473 16.94 25.94 -4.16
C ILE A 473 15.95 26.86 -3.43
N THR A 474 16.30 28.13 -3.27
CA THR A 474 15.46 29.13 -2.60
C THR A 474 14.22 29.48 -3.43
N GLN A 475 14.32 29.48 -4.76
CA GLN A 475 13.18 29.65 -5.65
C GLN A 475 12.19 28.48 -5.54
N LEU A 476 12.67 27.23 -5.51
CA LEU A 476 11.83 26.05 -5.27
C LEU A 476 11.07 26.14 -3.93
N SER A 477 11.75 26.62 -2.89
CA SER A 477 11.17 26.81 -1.56
C SER A 477 10.08 27.89 -1.59
N LYS A 478 10.32 29.00 -2.27
CA LYS A 478 9.33 30.07 -2.47
C LYS A 478 8.07 29.58 -3.19
N SER A 479 8.21 28.64 -4.12
CA SER A 479 7.08 28.00 -4.81
C SER A 479 6.37 26.92 -3.99
N GLY A 480 6.73 26.72 -2.72
CA GLY A 480 6.13 25.72 -1.84
C GLY A 480 6.68 24.30 -1.98
N HIS A 481 7.72 24.10 -2.80
CA HIS A 481 8.30 22.78 -3.08
C HIS A 481 9.43 22.42 -2.09
N TYR A 482 9.11 22.41 -0.79
CA TYR A 482 10.11 22.28 0.29
C TYR A 482 10.95 21.00 0.23
N GLN A 483 10.31 19.87 -0.10
CA GLN A 483 11.00 18.58 -0.20
C GLN A 483 11.92 18.55 -1.43
N LEU A 484 11.50 19.16 -2.56
CA LEU A 484 12.35 19.31 -3.74
C LEU A 484 13.54 20.25 -3.48
N SER A 485 13.37 21.32 -2.70
CA SER A 485 14.50 22.14 -2.23
C SER A 485 15.51 21.32 -1.44
N CYS A 486 15.04 20.41 -0.57
CA CYS A 486 15.91 19.51 0.19
C CYS A 486 16.64 18.50 -0.71
N ILE A 487 15.94 17.95 -1.72
CA ILE A 487 16.54 17.04 -2.72
C ILE A 487 17.59 17.77 -3.54
N GLN A 488 17.30 18.99 -3.99
CA GLN A 488 18.24 19.78 -4.79
C GLN A 488 19.49 20.13 -3.99
N LEU A 489 19.33 20.54 -2.72
CA LEU A 489 20.47 20.74 -1.83
C LEU A 489 21.31 19.47 -1.66
N PHE A 490 20.67 18.31 -1.48
CA PHE A 490 21.37 17.02 -1.39
C PHE A 490 22.20 16.74 -2.65
N LYS A 491 21.63 16.94 -3.84
CA LYS A 491 22.32 16.73 -5.13
C LYS A 491 23.52 17.64 -5.31
N SER A 492 23.41 18.91 -4.92
CA SER A 492 24.53 19.86 -4.98
C SER A 492 25.67 19.49 -4.02
N LEU A 493 25.36 18.86 -2.87
CA LEU A 493 26.36 18.45 -1.87
C LEU A 493 26.96 17.06 -2.14
N HIS A 494 26.21 16.16 -2.77
CA HIS A 494 26.58 14.77 -3.00
C HIS A 494 26.51 14.43 -4.49
N LEU A 495 27.46 15.00 -5.25
CA LEU A 495 27.58 14.79 -6.69
C LEU A 495 27.65 13.30 -7.02
N LYS A 496 26.86 12.87 -8.02
CA LYS A 496 26.75 11.47 -8.50
C LYS A 496 26.06 10.49 -7.55
N SER A 497 25.56 10.92 -6.39
CA SER A 497 24.74 10.08 -5.53
C SER A 497 23.29 10.02 -6.04
N ASP A 498 22.67 8.85 -5.92
CA ASP A 498 21.23 8.72 -6.15
C ASP A 498 20.45 9.47 -5.05
N SER A 499 19.35 10.14 -5.44
CA SER A 499 18.51 10.93 -4.55
C SER A 499 17.24 10.21 -4.10
N GLU A 500 17.11 8.90 -4.35
CA GLU A 500 15.97 8.10 -3.93
C GLU A 500 15.78 8.16 -2.40
N GLY A 501 14.52 8.34 -1.96
CA GLY A 501 14.15 8.45 -0.54
C GLY A 501 14.47 9.80 0.13
N ILE A 502 15.23 10.69 -0.52
CA ILE A 502 15.49 12.05 -0.04
C ILE A 502 14.21 12.88 -0.09
N GLY A 503 14.00 13.75 0.90
CA GLY A 503 12.81 14.60 0.98
C GLY A 503 11.63 13.94 1.71
N ASN A 504 11.68 12.64 1.98
CA ASN A 504 10.60 11.92 2.70
C ASN A 504 10.86 11.83 4.21
N HIS A 505 12.11 11.64 4.63
CA HIS A 505 12.48 11.51 6.04
C HIS A 505 13.91 12.05 6.30
N PRO A 506 14.15 12.82 7.39
CA PRO A 506 15.50 13.30 7.75
C PRO A 506 16.53 12.17 7.93
N ASN A 507 16.16 11.09 8.62
CA ASN A 507 17.04 9.90 8.74
C ASN A 507 17.34 9.21 7.41
N SER A 508 16.45 9.24 6.41
CA SER A 508 16.78 8.74 5.05
C SER A 508 17.82 9.61 4.37
N TYR A 509 17.73 10.94 4.50
CA TYR A 509 18.78 11.87 4.05
C TYR A 509 20.11 11.52 4.67
N PHE A 510 20.14 11.38 5.99
CA PHE A 510 21.34 11.05 6.74
C PHE A 510 21.98 9.74 6.25
N LYS A 511 21.19 8.65 6.17
CA LYS A 511 21.68 7.34 5.73
C LYS A 511 22.28 7.42 4.32
N LYS A 512 21.60 8.06 3.38
CA LYS A 512 22.10 8.19 1.99
C LYS A 512 23.35 9.06 1.89
N SER A 513 23.44 10.11 2.71
CA SER A 513 24.65 10.93 2.81
C SER A 513 25.84 10.12 3.32
N ILE A 514 25.67 9.37 4.41
CA ILE A 514 26.71 8.47 4.96
C ILE A 514 27.12 7.41 3.94
N GLN A 515 26.16 6.79 3.26
CA GLN A 515 26.42 5.83 2.18
C GLN A 515 27.33 6.41 1.09
N ASN A 516 27.07 7.66 0.69
CA ASN A 516 27.87 8.35 -0.30
C ASN A 516 29.29 8.67 0.19
N HIS A 517 29.45 9.01 1.47
CA HIS A 517 30.79 9.23 2.03
C HIS A 517 31.61 7.93 2.09
N ILE A 518 31.01 6.83 2.55
CA ILE A 518 31.66 5.52 2.60
C ILE A 518 32.04 5.03 1.18
N SER A 519 31.18 5.22 0.18
CA SER A 519 31.48 4.81 -1.20
C SER A 519 32.63 5.61 -1.80
N ILE A 520 32.71 6.92 -1.52
CA ILE A 520 33.83 7.77 -1.95
C ILE A 520 35.14 7.35 -1.29
N GLU A 521 35.14 7.01 0.00
CA GLU A 521 36.34 6.53 0.70
C GLU A 521 36.84 5.19 0.16
N ASN A 522 35.93 4.23 -0.09
CA ASN A 522 36.29 2.95 -0.67
C ASN A 522 36.87 3.07 -2.09
N ASN A 523 36.37 4.01 -2.89
CA ASN A 523 36.89 4.28 -4.23
C ASN A 523 38.21 5.05 -4.26
N LYS A 524 38.67 5.61 -3.13
CA LYS A 524 40.00 6.23 -3.02
C LYS A 524 41.07 5.25 -2.56
N ASN A 525 40.66 4.15 -1.92
CA ASN A 525 41.54 3.12 -1.37
C ASN A 525 41.75 1.92 -2.32
N ASN A 526 41.03 1.91 -3.45
CA ASN A 526 41.25 1.04 -4.62
C ASN A 526 41.81 1.88 -5.76
#